data_AF-A0A965PG48-F1
#
_entry.id   AF-A0A965PG48-F1
#
_cell.length_a   1.000
_cell.length_b   1.000
_cell.length_c   1.000
_cell.angle_alpha   90.00
_cell.angle_beta   90.00
_cell.angle_gamma   90.00
#
_symmetry.space_group_name_H-M   'P 1'
#
loop_
_entity.id
_entity.type
_entity.pdbx_description
1 polymer ?
#
loop_
_entity_poly.entity_id
_entity_poly.type
_entity_poly.pdbx_seq_one_letter_code
_entity_poly.pdbx_strand_id
1 'polypeptide(L)'
;MTILDKRDFYKPFSYPWAFDYYRQQLKLHWIPDEVPMQSDISDWKHNMTEAEKNLLMHIFRFFTQADTDVAKGYAQFYLPKLSCHPEVTQMLTTFASFEAIHV
;
A
#
# COMPACT_ATOMS: atom_id res chain seq x y z
N MET A 1 17.58 -2.39 -23.27
CA MET A 1 17.70 -2.16 -21.83
C MET A 1 16.40 -2.59 -21.18
N THR A 2 16.46 -3.58 -20.31
CA THR A 2 15.31 -4.12 -19.58
C THR A 2 15.07 -3.33 -18.30
N ILE A 3 13.97 -3.62 -17.61
CA ILE A 3 13.65 -3.00 -16.31
C ILE A 3 14.62 -3.45 -15.20
N LEU A 4 15.33 -4.57 -15.40
CA LEU A 4 16.30 -5.11 -14.45
C LEU A 4 17.71 -4.56 -14.66
N ASP A 5 17.96 -3.88 -15.77
CA ASP A 5 19.26 -3.29 -16.06
C ASP A 5 19.43 -2.02 -15.22
N LYS A 6 20.56 -1.90 -14.53
CA LYS A 6 20.87 -0.74 -13.68
C LYS A 6 20.97 0.55 -14.50
N ARG A 7 20.38 1.64 -14.00
CA ARG A 7 20.49 2.97 -14.57
C ARG A 7 20.82 4.02 -13.50
N ASP A 8 21.96 4.69 -13.67
CA ASP A 8 22.48 5.63 -12.67
C ASP A 8 22.09 7.10 -12.92
N PHE A 9 21.49 7.42 -14.07
CA PHE A 9 21.03 8.77 -14.40
C PHE A 9 19.51 8.93 -14.22
N TYR A 10 19.09 10.14 -13.82
CA TYR A 10 17.69 10.43 -13.54
C TYR A 10 16.81 10.47 -14.80
N LYS A 11 17.21 11.19 -15.85
CA LYS A 11 16.44 11.36 -17.09
C LYS A 11 17.31 11.16 -18.34
N PRO A 12 16.72 10.83 -19.50
CA PRO A 12 15.28 10.62 -19.75
C PRO A 12 14.74 9.32 -19.13
N PHE A 13 13.43 9.27 -18.86
CA PHE A 13 12.79 8.08 -18.31
C PHE A 13 12.52 7.05 -19.40
N SER A 14 12.84 5.79 -19.11
CA SER A 14 12.51 4.64 -19.96
C SER A 14 11.07 4.18 -19.73
N TYR A 15 10.55 4.38 -18.52
CA TYR A 15 9.21 3.94 -18.10
C TYR A 15 8.38 5.12 -17.54
N PRO A 16 7.99 6.11 -18.39
CA PRO A 16 7.29 7.31 -17.92
C PRO A 16 6.00 7.02 -17.14
N TRP A 17 5.30 5.93 -17.49
CA TRP A 17 4.11 5.47 -16.77
C TRP A 17 4.35 5.21 -15.28
N ALA A 18 5.57 4.78 -14.89
CA ALA A 18 5.89 4.52 -13.49
C ALA A 18 5.93 5.84 -12.70
N PHE A 19 6.46 6.89 -13.33
CA PHE A 19 6.42 8.22 -12.74
C PHE A 19 4.98 8.76 -12.64
N ASP A 20 4.13 8.50 -13.63
CA ASP A 20 2.73 8.92 -13.58
C ASP A 20 1.98 8.26 -12.42
N TYR A 21 2.17 6.95 -12.19
CA TYR A 21 1.57 6.26 -11.05
C TYR A 21 2.13 6.71 -9.71
N TYR A 22 3.43 6.97 -9.61
CA TYR A 22 4.02 7.62 -8.45
C TYR A 22 3.29 8.93 -8.11
N ARG A 23 3.06 9.79 -9.12
CA ARG A 23 2.37 11.08 -8.94
C ARG A 23 0.89 10.89 -8.60
N GLN A 24 0.24 9.88 -9.14
CA GLN A 24 -1.15 9.56 -8.82
C GLN A 24 -1.29 9.11 -7.36
N GLN A 25 -0.45 8.19 -6.90
CA GLN A 25 -0.50 7.68 -5.52
C GLN A 25 -0.29 8.80 -4.50
N LEU A 26 0.66 9.71 -4.75
CA LEU A 26 0.89 10.85 -3.86
C LEU A 26 -0.32 11.77 -3.70
N LYS A 27 -1.18 11.88 -4.72
CA LYS A 27 -2.41 12.69 -4.64
C LYS A 27 -3.51 12.01 -3.82
N LEU A 28 -3.36 10.71 -3.55
CA LEU A 28 -4.29 9.89 -2.78
C LEU A 28 -3.78 9.64 -1.36
N HIS A 29 -2.79 10.42 -0.90
CA HIS A 29 -2.27 10.28 0.46
C HIS A 29 -3.35 10.60 1.49
N TRP A 30 -3.40 9.76 2.52
CA TRP A 30 -4.29 9.86 3.66
C TRP A 30 -3.57 9.27 4.87
N ILE A 31 -4.05 9.61 6.08
CA ILE A 31 -3.60 8.97 7.31
C ILE A 31 -4.81 8.44 8.09
N PRO A 32 -4.68 7.33 8.85
CA PRO A 32 -5.83 6.73 9.55
C PRO A 32 -6.51 7.69 10.54
N ASP A 33 -5.74 8.60 11.13
CA ASP A 33 -6.23 9.61 12.07
C ASP A 33 -7.24 10.59 11.45
N GLU A 34 -7.32 10.69 10.11
CA GLU A 34 -8.31 11.52 9.40
C GLU A 34 -9.71 10.87 9.37
N VAL A 35 -9.84 9.61 9.75
CA VAL A 35 -11.10 8.85 9.70
C VAL A 35 -11.69 8.68 11.11
N PRO A 36 -12.73 9.44 11.50
CA PRO A 36 -13.35 9.29 12.82
C PRO A 36 -14.18 8.01 12.91
N MET A 37 -13.89 7.16 13.90
CA MET A 37 -14.53 5.83 14.07
C MET A 37 -15.61 5.79 15.17
N GLN A 38 -16.00 6.93 15.74
CA GLN A 38 -16.86 6.95 16.93
C GLN A 38 -18.27 6.37 16.67
N SER A 39 -18.85 6.65 15.51
CA SER A 39 -20.12 6.08 15.05
C SER A 39 -20.03 4.56 14.93
N ASP A 40 -18.98 4.08 14.29
CA ASP A 40 -18.74 2.67 13.97
C ASP A 40 -18.55 1.85 15.24
N ILE A 41 -17.85 2.42 16.24
CA ILE A 41 -17.73 1.83 17.58
C ILE A 41 -19.09 1.72 18.29
N SER A 42 -19.96 2.71 18.12
CA SER A 42 -21.32 2.68 18.68
C SER A 42 -22.15 1.59 18.01
N ASP A 43 -22.10 1.50 16.68
CA ASP A 43 -22.80 0.47 15.91
C ASP A 43 -22.33 -0.93 16.30
N TRP A 44 -21.02 -1.13 16.40
CA TRP A 44 -20.43 -2.38 16.88
C TRP A 44 -20.95 -2.80 18.26
N LYS A 45 -21.18 -1.85 19.17
CA LYS A 45 -21.63 -2.14 20.54
C LYS A 45 -23.12 -2.40 20.63
N HIS A 46 -23.93 -1.65 19.87
CA HIS A 46 -25.37 -1.55 20.12
C HIS A 46 -26.24 -2.06 18.97
N ASN A 47 -25.75 -2.03 17.74
CA ASN A 47 -26.56 -2.25 16.54
C ASN A 47 -26.18 -3.52 15.76
N MET A 48 -25.17 -4.27 16.23
CA MET A 48 -24.71 -5.49 15.57
C MET A 48 -25.00 -6.76 16.38
N THR A 49 -25.46 -7.79 15.68
CA THR A 49 -25.58 -9.14 16.22
C THR A 49 -24.22 -9.81 16.37
N GLU A 50 -24.14 -10.84 17.21
CA GLU A 50 -22.90 -11.60 17.38
C GLU A 50 -22.46 -12.32 16.09
N ALA A 51 -23.40 -12.71 15.22
CA ALA A 51 -23.07 -13.33 13.94
C ALA A 51 -22.36 -12.34 12.99
N GLU A 52 -22.85 -11.10 12.90
CA GLU A 52 -22.26 -10.05 12.07
C GLU A 52 -20.89 -9.63 12.61
N LYS A 53 -20.75 -9.49 13.93
CA LYS A 53 -19.44 -9.22 14.56
C LYS A 53 -18.45 -10.34 14.26
N ASN A 54 -18.86 -11.60 14.37
CA ASN A 54 -17.99 -12.73 14.05
C ASN A 54 -17.55 -12.72 12.58
N LEU A 55 -18.44 -12.38 11.65
CA LEU A 55 -18.08 -12.21 10.24
C LEU A 55 -17.03 -11.12 10.06
N LEU A 56 -17.29 -9.92 10.59
CA LEU A 56 -16.36 -8.79 10.48
C LEU A 56 -15.01 -9.08 11.14
N MET A 57 -14.99 -9.75 12.31
CA MET A 57 -13.74 -10.16 12.96
C MET A 57 -12.88 -11.06 12.06
N HIS A 58 -13.50 -12.01 11.34
CA HIS A 58 -12.75 -12.86 10.41
C HIS A 58 -12.23 -12.06 9.21
N ILE A 59 -13.02 -11.13 8.68
CA ILE A 59 -12.61 -10.25 7.58
C ILE A 59 -11.43 -9.37 8.01
N PHE A 60 -11.52 -8.72 9.18
CA PHE A 60 -10.44 -7.89 9.71
C PHE A 60 -9.15 -8.69 9.92
N ARG A 61 -9.24 -9.88 10.52
CA ARG A 61 -8.07 -10.77 10.70
C ARG A 61 -7.44 -11.17 9.37
N PHE A 62 -8.26 -11.43 8.35
CA PHE A 62 -7.76 -11.75 7.02
C PHE A 62 -6.99 -10.57 6.42
N PHE A 63 -7.56 -9.36 6.43
CA PHE A 63 -6.89 -8.18 5.88
C PHE A 63 -5.61 -7.83 6.66
N THR A 64 -5.63 -7.86 8.00
CA THR A 64 -4.42 -7.62 8.80
C THR A 64 -3.28 -8.57 8.41
N GLN A 65 -3.57 -9.87 8.22
CA GLN A 65 -2.55 -10.83 7.81
C GLN A 65 -2.12 -10.61 6.35
N ALA A 66 -3.07 -10.42 5.44
CA ALA A 66 -2.81 -10.23 4.02
C ALA A 66 -1.96 -8.97 3.75
N ASP A 67 -2.32 -7.83 4.36
CA ASP A 67 -1.61 -6.56 4.18
C ASP A 67 -0.21 -6.64 4.79
N THR A 68 -0.04 -7.33 5.93
CA THR A 68 1.28 -7.62 6.50
C THR A 68 2.16 -8.41 5.53
N ASP A 69 1.60 -9.40 4.84
CA ASP A 69 2.35 -10.23 3.89
C ASP A 69 2.67 -9.48 2.60
N VAL A 70 1.77 -8.63 2.11
CA VAL A 70 2.01 -7.76 0.95
C VAL A 70 3.09 -6.72 1.24
N ALA A 71 3.05 -6.07 2.42
CA ALA A 71 4.07 -5.12 2.84
C ALA A 71 5.47 -5.76 2.90
N LYS A 72 5.57 -6.96 3.48
CA LYS A 72 6.81 -7.76 3.45
C LYS A 72 7.23 -8.11 2.03
N GLY A 73 6.27 -8.40 1.16
CA GLY A 73 6.48 -8.68 -0.26
C GLY A 73 7.22 -7.56 -0.98
N TYR A 74 6.78 -6.32 -0.79
CA TYR A 74 7.45 -5.13 -1.32
C TYR A 74 8.88 -4.97 -0.79
N ALA A 75 9.06 -5.07 0.52
CA ALA A 75 10.36 -4.86 1.15
C ALA A 75 11.38 -5.94 0.76
N GLN A 76 10.98 -7.20 0.70
CA GLN A 76 11.90 -8.33 0.55
C GLN A 76 12.10 -8.78 -0.90
N PHE A 77 11.08 -8.65 -1.75
CA PHE A 77 11.13 -9.23 -3.09
C PHE A 77 11.07 -8.19 -4.21
N TYR A 78 10.18 -7.19 -4.13
CA TYR A 78 10.00 -6.25 -5.24
C TYR A 78 11.05 -5.15 -5.24
N LEU A 79 11.21 -4.42 -4.13
CA LEU A 79 12.15 -3.30 -4.05
C LEU A 79 13.59 -3.72 -4.36
N PRO A 80 14.15 -4.81 -3.79
CA PRO A 80 15.54 -5.18 -4.08
C PRO A 80 15.79 -5.61 -5.53
N LYS A 81 14.76 -6.08 -6.25
CA LYS A 81 14.89 -6.65 -7.61
C LYS A 81 14.51 -5.68 -8.72
N LEU A 82 13.58 -4.76 -8.48
CA LEU A 82 12.99 -3.90 -9.52
C LEU A 82 13.41 -2.43 -9.40
N SER A 83 14.13 -2.03 -8.34
CA SER A 83 14.59 -0.65 -8.11
C SER A 83 15.84 -0.26 -8.91
N CYS A 84 15.90 -0.66 -10.18
CA CYS A 84 17.04 -0.39 -11.06
C CYS A 84 16.93 0.94 -11.83
N HIS A 85 15.70 1.45 -12.02
CA HIS A 85 15.40 2.70 -12.71
C HIS A 85 14.76 3.71 -11.74
N PRO A 86 15.25 4.96 -11.65
CA PRO A 86 14.73 5.99 -10.74
C PRO A 86 13.20 6.15 -10.68
N GLU A 87 12.50 6.14 -11.81
CA GLU A 87 11.04 6.28 -11.89
C GLU A 87 10.29 5.07 -11.34
N VAL A 88 10.85 3.87 -11.53
CA VAL A 88 10.30 2.63 -10.99
C VAL A 88 10.54 2.56 -9.49
N THR A 89 11.73 2.96 -9.03
CA THR A 89 12.05 3.08 -7.60
C THR A 89 11.10 4.05 -6.90
N GLN A 90 10.87 5.25 -7.47
CA GLN A 90 9.93 6.23 -6.92
C GLN A 90 8.51 5.64 -6.76
N MET A 91 8.02 4.94 -7.78
CA MET A 91 6.72 4.28 -7.75
C MET A 91 6.66 3.20 -6.66
N LEU A 92 7.57 2.23 -6.71
CA LEU A 92 7.56 1.08 -5.80
C LEU A 92 7.78 1.49 -4.34
N THR A 93 8.65 2.46 -4.06
CA THR A 93 8.85 2.98 -2.70
C THR A 93 7.60 3.68 -2.19
N THR A 94 6.89 4.42 -3.05
CA THR A 94 5.63 5.06 -2.66
C THR A 94 4.55 4.01 -2.39
N PHE A 95 4.42 2.99 -3.23
CA PHE A 95 3.47 1.90 -2.98
C PHE A 95 3.79 1.17 -1.67
N ALA A 96 5.06 0.81 -1.46
CA ALA A 96 5.50 0.17 -0.22
C ALA A 96 5.21 1.03 1.02
N SER A 97 5.35 2.35 0.92
CA SER A 97 5.01 3.26 2.02
C SER A 97 3.51 3.31 2.33
N PHE A 98 2.65 3.13 1.33
CA PHE A 98 1.20 3.08 1.52
C PHE A 98 0.73 1.76 2.14
N GLU A 99 1.43 0.64 1.88
CA GLU A 99 1.13 -0.60 2.61
C GLU A 99 1.36 -0.42 4.13
N ALA A 100 2.30 0.42 4.55
CA ALA A 100 2.47 0.75 5.97
C ALA A 100 1.34 1.61 6.56
N ILE A 101 0.53 2.26 5.71
CA ILE A 101 -0.70 2.96 6.13
C ILE A 101 -1.85 1.95 6.29
N HIS A 102 -1.84 0.86 5.50
CA HIS A 102 -2.90 -0.16 5.50
C HIS A 102 -2.77 -1.16 6.67
N VAL A 103 -1.55 -1.43 7.14
CA VAL A 103 -1.25 -2.35 8.27
C VAL A 103 -1.53 -1.69 9.62
#